data_AF-A0A286USC6-F1
#
_entry.id   AF-A0A286USC6-F1
#
_cell.length_a   1.000
_cell.length_b   1.000
_cell.length_c   1.000
_cell.angle_alpha   90.00
_cell.angle_beta   90.00
_cell.angle_gamma   90.00
#
_symmetry.space_group_name_H-M   'P 1'
#
loop_
_entity.id
_entity.type
_entity.pdbx_description
1 polymer ?
#
loop_
_entity_poly.entity_id
_entity_poly.type
_entity_poly.pdbx_seq_one_letter_code
_entity_poly.pdbx_strand_id
1 'polypeptide(L)'
;MSAYARFLRDPFGPFRVCTILKDKEIRPGHSSDLYNVRFQQNGESIGLDSIEDTDLRRRGTIYFKGDIIIKDSTLLTEVGYRYLRRELEECTSIQLVDISNFLKTNKVKISIIGTLLYHPWDLDYSGLPKLKAKDEELGKEHSFVVRSLHCQTYNLSRLYLSRYHIWRTILDITKDSTTPEGSRTPRWTTPSEEENPRPIKRFNIYQTKNNIDTFMRVQRPEEEESREVSPEGEIISEVEKDMLTDPAVLEVTPVCIIREAPEFPSFRPWCCPAPGCLYEIDLYKPSKKNFDRISRDDQKFVLSLRWDPGNSRIVSIFNSIVEGHFLDHLIDVGVRYFVFNRRDENAFGDPSYDKVEVTGPGQITESVVAQKYEWA
;
A
#
# COMPACT_ATOMS: atom_id res chain seq x y z
N MET A 1 -11.58 -4.16 31.69
CA MET A 1 -10.77 -4.02 30.47
C MET A 1 -10.39 -2.55 30.34
N SER A 2 -9.14 -2.24 30.03
CA SER A 2 -8.71 -0.85 29.80
C SER A 2 -9.55 -0.21 28.68
N ALA A 3 -9.98 1.04 28.87
CA ALA A 3 -10.79 1.78 27.90
C ALA A 3 -10.15 1.84 26.49
N TYR A 4 -8.83 1.65 26.41
CA TYR A 4 -8.06 1.73 25.17
C TYR A 4 -7.88 0.40 24.44
N ALA A 5 -8.35 -0.71 25.03
CA ALA A 5 -8.16 -2.05 24.45
C ALA A 5 -8.82 -2.24 23.08
N ARG A 6 -9.82 -1.41 22.73
CA ARG A 6 -10.44 -1.42 21.40
C ARG A 6 -9.53 -0.82 20.34
N PHE A 7 -8.90 0.33 20.63
CA PHE A 7 -8.04 1.05 19.69
C PHE A 7 -6.72 0.30 19.43
N LEU A 8 -6.26 -0.49 20.38
CA LEU A 8 -5.04 -1.30 20.23
C LEU A 8 -5.25 -2.61 19.45
N ARG A 9 -6.46 -2.89 18.95
CA ARG A 9 -6.71 -4.10 18.14
C ARG A 9 -6.12 -3.95 16.75
N ASP A 10 -6.35 -2.78 16.15
CA ASP A 10 -5.95 -2.43 14.80
C ASP A 10 -4.55 -1.79 14.81
N PRO A 11 -3.74 -2.04 13.77
CA PRO A 11 -2.42 -1.44 13.67
C PRO A 11 -2.50 0.04 13.27
N PHE A 12 -1.66 0.88 13.86
CA PHE A 12 -1.47 2.29 13.48
C PHE A 12 -0.73 2.44 12.15
N GLY A 13 -0.91 3.54 11.42
CA GLY A 13 -0.31 3.77 10.09
C GLY A 13 -1.22 3.40 8.89
N PRO A 14 -0.66 3.10 7.71
CA PRO A 14 0.68 2.56 7.48
C PRO A 14 1.80 3.60 7.48
N PHE A 15 2.99 3.20 7.94
CA PHE A 15 4.18 4.04 7.90
C PHE A 15 5.27 3.46 6.99
N ARG A 16 6.04 4.31 6.31
CA ARG A 16 7.26 3.86 5.64
C ARG A 16 8.29 3.40 6.66
N VAL A 17 8.94 2.26 6.39
CA VAL A 17 9.94 1.65 7.29
C VAL A 17 11.02 2.66 7.71
N CYS A 18 11.57 3.40 6.75
CA CYS A 18 12.65 4.35 6.98
C CYS A 18 12.23 5.58 7.80
N THR A 19 10.99 6.02 7.64
CA THR A 19 10.44 7.14 8.39
C THR A 19 10.20 6.76 9.83
N ILE A 20 9.71 5.54 10.09
CA ILE A 20 9.25 5.14 11.42
C ILE A 20 10.32 4.44 12.26
N LEU A 21 11.16 3.59 11.67
CA LEU A 21 12.14 2.77 12.39
C LEU A 21 13.55 3.35 12.31
N LYS A 22 14.23 3.40 13.47
CA LYS A 22 15.67 3.61 13.50
C LYS A 22 16.36 2.45 12.81
N ASP A 23 17.41 2.79 12.07
CA ASP A 23 18.43 1.85 11.70
C ASP A 23 19.16 1.46 12.98
N LYS A 24 18.70 0.38 13.61
CA LYS A 24 19.56 -0.31 14.54
C LYS A 24 20.56 -1.01 13.65
N GLU A 25 21.79 -0.50 13.62
CA GLU A 25 22.97 -1.26 13.21
C GLU A 25 22.71 -2.68 13.69
N ILE A 26 22.55 -3.58 12.72
CA ILE A 26 22.02 -4.92 12.91
C ILE A 26 22.93 -5.58 13.94
N ARG A 27 22.58 -5.49 15.23
CA ARG A 27 23.19 -6.33 16.23
C ARG A 27 22.79 -7.73 15.76
N PRO A 28 23.75 -8.58 15.39
CA PRO A 28 23.44 -9.90 14.85
C PRO A 28 22.42 -10.57 15.77
N GLY A 29 21.24 -10.91 15.22
CA GLY A 29 20.15 -11.54 15.97
C GLY A 29 19.01 -10.63 16.46
N HIS A 30 19.01 -9.32 16.20
CA HIS A 30 17.88 -8.43 16.55
C HIS A 30 17.05 -8.06 15.32
N SER A 31 16.30 -9.02 14.80
CA SER A 31 15.29 -8.76 13.75
C SER A 31 13.93 -8.48 14.39
N SER A 32 13.19 -7.52 13.83
CA SER A 32 11.82 -7.24 14.27
C SER A 32 10.86 -8.31 13.74
N ASP A 33 9.95 -8.78 14.58
CA ASP A 33 8.90 -9.70 14.18
C ASP A 33 7.86 -8.97 13.32
N LEU A 34 7.58 -9.51 12.13
CA LEU A 34 6.63 -8.97 11.17
C LEU A 34 5.45 -9.94 10.99
N TYR A 35 4.24 -9.41 11.11
CA TYR A 35 2.99 -10.16 11.08
C TYR A 35 2.13 -9.74 9.89
N ASN A 36 1.18 -10.59 9.52
CA ASN A 36 0.17 -10.31 8.49
C ASN A 36 0.78 -9.78 7.17
N VAL A 37 1.91 -10.35 6.77
CA VAL A 37 2.70 -9.82 5.64
C VAL A 37 1.97 -10.02 4.32
N ARG A 38 1.92 -8.95 3.54
CA ARG A 38 1.45 -8.88 2.16
C ARG A 38 2.61 -8.48 1.26
N PHE A 39 2.68 -9.07 0.08
CA PHE A 39 3.60 -8.66 -0.97
C PHE A 39 2.83 -8.17 -2.18
N GLN A 40 3.37 -7.16 -2.84
CA GLN A 40 2.76 -6.54 -3.99
C GLN A 40 3.83 -6.16 -5.02
N GLN A 41 3.52 -6.35 -6.29
CA GLN A 41 4.36 -5.92 -7.41
C GLN A 41 3.45 -5.39 -8.50
N ASN A 42 3.72 -4.18 -9.00
CA ASN A 42 2.91 -3.54 -10.04
C ASN A 42 1.40 -3.48 -9.71
N GLY A 43 1.06 -3.21 -8.45
CA GLY A 43 -0.33 -3.15 -8.00
C GLY A 43 -0.97 -4.51 -7.69
N GLU A 44 -0.37 -5.63 -8.09
CA GLU A 44 -0.94 -6.96 -7.89
C GLU A 44 -0.38 -7.65 -6.63
N SER A 45 -1.27 -8.31 -5.87
CA SER A 45 -0.85 -9.16 -4.76
C SER A 45 -0.07 -10.36 -5.28
N ILE A 46 1.16 -10.54 -4.77
CA ILE A 46 2.01 -11.68 -5.13
C ILE A 46 2.32 -12.54 -3.89
N GLY A 47 2.80 -13.76 -4.15
CA GLY A 47 3.28 -14.68 -3.12
C GLY A 47 4.79 -14.84 -3.16
N LEU A 48 5.32 -15.55 -2.16
CA LEU A 48 6.74 -15.93 -2.10
C LEU A 48 7.17 -16.78 -3.30
N ASP A 49 6.24 -17.55 -3.88
CA ASP A 49 6.45 -18.33 -5.10
C ASP A 49 6.93 -17.43 -6.25
N SER A 50 6.27 -16.28 -6.44
CA SER A 50 6.61 -15.30 -7.47
C SER A 50 7.87 -14.49 -7.15
N ILE A 51 8.17 -14.29 -5.86
CA ILE A 51 9.35 -13.54 -5.42
C ILE A 51 10.65 -14.34 -5.66
N GLU A 52 10.57 -15.67 -5.59
CA GLU A 52 11.70 -16.57 -5.89
C GLU A 52 12.01 -16.63 -7.40
N ASP A 53 11.01 -16.40 -8.25
CA ASP A 53 11.18 -16.33 -9.70
C ASP A 53 11.93 -15.04 -10.10
N THR A 54 13.15 -15.22 -10.63
CA THR A 54 14.03 -14.11 -11.01
C THR A 54 13.45 -13.27 -12.14
N ASP A 55 12.70 -13.87 -13.07
CA ASP A 55 12.13 -13.17 -14.21
C ASP A 55 10.90 -12.37 -13.79
N LEU A 56 10.04 -12.92 -12.92
CA LEU A 56 8.94 -12.16 -12.33
C LEU A 56 9.46 -11.00 -11.49
N ARG A 57 10.50 -11.23 -10.69
CA ARG A 57 11.11 -10.20 -9.85
C ARG A 57 11.69 -9.03 -10.65
N ARG A 58 12.19 -9.26 -11.86
CA ARG A 58 12.70 -8.21 -12.75
C ARG A 58 11.61 -7.31 -13.35
N ARG A 59 10.33 -7.69 -13.22
CA ARG A 59 9.19 -6.92 -13.77
C ARG A 59 8.88 -5.64 -13.01
N GLY A 60 9.42 -5.45 -11.81
CA GLY A 60 9.17 -4.25 -11.03
C GLY A 60 9.57 -4.37 -9.57
N THR A 61 9.53 -3.25 -8.86
CA THR A 61 9.78 -3.16 -7.43
C THR A 61 8.74 -3.97 -6.65
N ILE A 62 9.21 -4.80 -5.71
CA ILE A 62 8.35 -5.58 -4.83
C ILE A 62 8.20 -4.81 -3.52
N TYR A 63 6.98 -4.41 -3.20
CA TYR A 63 6.63 -3.81 -1.94
C TYR A 63 6.13 -4.88 -0.98
N PHE A 64 6.32 -4.66 0.32
CA PHE A 64 5.64 -5.42 1.34
C PHE A 64 4.93 -4.49 2.31
N LYS A 65 3.79 -4.97 2.83
CA LYS A 65 3.09 -4.38 3.97
C LYS A 65 2.98 -5.42 5.07
N GLY A 66 3.22 -5.03 6.31
CA GLY A 66 3.08 -5.93 7.44
C GLY A 66 3.00 -5.20 8.76
N ASP A 67 2.55 -5.89 9.79
CA ASP A 67 2.35 -5.32 11.12
C ASP A 67 3.52 -5.69 12.03
N ILE A 68 4.08 -4.73 12.76
CA ILE A 68 5.10 -4.96 13.79
C ILE A 68 4.60 -4.52 15.16
N ILE A 69 5.05 -5.21 16.21
CA ILE A 69 4.71 -4.86 17.59
C ILE A 69 5.85 -4.02 18.18
N ILE A 70 5.58 -2.76 18.47
CA ILE A 70 6.55 -1.85 19.08
C ILE A 70 6.48 -1.97 20.60
N LYS A 71 7.51 -2.60 21.18
CA LYS A 71 7.67 -2.75 22.64
C LYS A 71 8.61 -1.70 23.25
N ASP A 72 9.40 -1.04 22.41
CA ASP A 72 10.46 -0.13 22.84
C ASP A 72 10.52 1.08 21.91
N SER A 73 10.34 2.28 22.46
CA SER A 73 10.43 3.53 21.72
C SER A 73 11.82 3.79 21.14
N THR A 74 12.88 3.11 21.62
CA THR A 74 14.22 3.22 21.01
C THR A 74 14.28 2.63 19.60
N LEU A 75 13.28 1.83 19.19
CA LEU A 75 13.15 1.34 17.81
C LEU A 75 12.67 2.43 16.85
N LEU A 76 12.09 3.52 17.35
CA LEU A 76 11.49 4.56 16.51
C LEU A 76 12.50 5.67 16.21
N THR A 77 12.47 6.21 14.99
CA THR A 77 13.12 7.50 14.69
C THR A 77 12.45 8.61 15.51
N GLU A 78 13.08 9.78 15.58
CA GLU A 78 12.45 10.94 16.21
C GLU A 78 11.14 11.33 15.50
N VAL A 79 11.13 11.26 14.17
CA VAL A 79 9.94 11.53 13.35
C VAL A 79 8.85 10.48 13.61
N GLY A 80 9.23 9.20 13.58
CA GLY A 80 8.31 8.09 13.83
C GLY A 80 7.72 8.11 15.24
N TYR A 81 8.51 8.48 16.24
CA TYR A 81 8.03 8.67 17.59
C TYR A 81 6.93 9.75 17.66
N ARG A 82 7.11 10.88 16.97
CA ARG A 82 6.11 11.96 16.93
C ARG A 82 4.84 11.53 16.22
N TYR A 83 4.94 10.84 15.08
CA TYR A 83 3.77 10.33 14.36
C TYR A 83 2.98 9.33 15.18
N LEU A 84 3.65 8.32 15.75
CA LEU A 84 2.98 7.32 16.57
C LEU A 84 2.36 7.96 17.82
N ARG A 85 3.04 8.94 18.44
CA ARG A 85 2.49 9.68 19.58
C ARG A 85 1.21 10.41 19.21
N ARG A 86 1.22 11.18 18.10
CA ARG A 86 0.06 11.94 17.64
C ARG A 86 -1.14 11.00 17.40
N GLU A 87 -0.96 9.93 16.64
CA GLU A 87 -2.05 8.98 16.37
C GLU A 87 -2.58 8.32 17.64
N LEU A 88 -1.70 7.96 18.58
CA LEU A 88 -2.12 7.41 19.87
C LEU A 88 -2.92 8.41 20.70
N GLU A 89 -2.48 9.67 20.77
CA GLU A 89 -3.18 10.73 21.50
C GLU A 89 -4.55 11.04 20.88
N GLU A 90 -4.64 11.09 19.54
CA GLU A 90 -5.89 11.26 18.80
C GLU A 90 -6.86 10.09 19.02
N CYS A 91 -6.38 8.84 18.91
CA CYS A 91 -7.22 7.66 19.05
C CYS A 91 -7.68 7.41 20.49
N THR A 92 -6.86 7.76 21.48
CA THR A 92 -7.18 7.50 22.90
C THR A 92 -7.85 8.68 23.59
N SER A 93 -7.80 9.88 22.99
CA SER A 93 -8.19 11.14 23.62
C SER A 93 -7.48 11.41 24.96
N ILE A 94 -6.32 10.77 25.19
CA ILE A 94 -5.46 11.04 26.34
C ILE A 94 -4.17 11.68 25.85
N GLN A 95 -3.72 12.71 26.54
CA GLN A 95 -2.36 13.22 26.39
C GLN A 95 -1.36 12.24 27.02
N LEU A 96 -0.54 11.58 26.21
CA LEU A 96 0.43 10.59 26.69
C LEU A 96 1.65 11.30 27.25
N VAL A 97 1.74 11.37 28.58
CA VAL A 97 2.91 11.96 29.28
C VAL A 97 4.16 11.11 29.06
N ASP A 98 4.02 9.77 29.02
CA ASP A 98 5.11 8.82 28.82
C ASP A 98 4.70 7.68 27.86
N ILE A 99 4.91 7.91 26.57
CA ILE A 99 4.69 6.88 25.53
C ILE A 99 5.64 5.68 25.69
N SER A 100 6.82 5.85 26.27
CA SER A 100 7.77 4.75 26.44
C SER A 100 7.23 3.72 27.43
N ASN A 101 6.64 4.17 28.55
CA ASN A 101 5.94 3.29 29.47
C ASN A 101 4.66 2.69 28.85
N PHE A 102 3.96 3.48 28.04
CA PHE A 102 2.78 3.00 27.31
C PHE A 102 3.11 1.84 26.34
N LEU A 103 4.16 1.99 25.52
CA LEU A 103 4.62 0.96 24.58
C LEU A 103 5.13 -0.31 25.27
N LYS A 104 5.71 -0.19 26.48
CA LYS A 104 6.16 -1.35 27.26
C LYS A 104 4.99 -2.14 27.84
N THR A 105 3.95 -1.44 28.28
CA THR A 105 2.78 -2.05 28.94
C THR A 105 1.73 -2.54 27.95
N ASN A 106 1.69 -1.96 26.75
CA ASN A 106 0.70 -2.25 25.73
C ASN A 106 1.35 -2.82 24.47
N LYS A 107 0.74 -3.84 23.87
CA LYS A 107 1.18 -4.40 22.58
C LYS A 107 0.71 -3.50 21.44
N VAL A 108 1.34 -2.35 21.26
CA VAL A 108 1.03 -1.42 20.16
C VAL A 108 1.51 -2.03 18.85
N LYS A 109 0.58 -2.25 17.93
CA LYS A 109 0.87 -2.70 16.57
C LYS A 109 0.96 -1.50 15.66
N ILE A 110 1.94 -1.48 14.76
CA ILE A 110 2.00 -0.50 13.68
C ILE A 110 2.12 -1.24 12.36
N SER A 111 1.42 -0.77 11.34
CA SER A 111 1.52 -1.27 9.97
C SER A 111 2.65 -0.52 9.28
N ILE A 112 3.56 -1.26 8.64
CA ILE A 112 4.70 -0.70 7.93
C ILE A 112 4.69 -1.12 6.46
N ILE A 113 5.21 -0.24 5.61
CA ILE A 113 5.42 -0.46 4.18
C ILE A 113 6.90 -0.28 3.87
N GLY A 114 7.47 -1.20 3.09
CA GLY A 114 8.84 -1.11 2.63
C GLY A 114 9.09 -1.80 1.29
N THR A 115 10.23 -1.52 0.69
CA THR A 115 10.69 -2.14 -0.55
C THR A 115 11.55 -3.36 -0.25
N LEU A 116 11.22 -4.49 -0.86
CA LEU A 116 11.95 -5.75 -0.68
C LEU A 116 13.28 -5.72 -1.44
N LEU A 117 14.40 -5.81 -0.70
CA LEU A 117 15.74 -5.71 -1.29
C LEU A 117 16.20 -7.00 -1.96
N TYR A 118 15.93 -8.14 -1.32
CA TYR A 118 16.34 -9.47 -1.77
C TYR A 118 15.17 -10.42 -1.59
N HIS A 119 15.11 -11.47 -2.43
CA HIS A 119 14.26 -12.62 -2.15
C HIS A 119 14.53 -13.13 -0.72
N PRO A 120 13.50 -13.63 0.00
CA PRO A 120 13.68 -14.25 1.31
C PRO A 120 14.38 -15.61 1.15
N TRP A 121 15.69 -15.55 0.93
CA TRP A 121 16.60 -16.69 0.95
C TRP A 121 17.00 -17.13 2.35
N ASP A 122 17.02 -16.21 3.31
CA ASP A 122 17.58 -16.50 4.62
C ASP A 122 16.53 -16.96 5.61
N LEU A 123 16.92 -18.00 6.33
CA LEU A 123 16.19 -18.55 7.45
C LEU A 123 16.79 -18.00 8.73
N ASP A 124 15.94 -17.56 9.65
CA ASP A 124 16.43 -17.40 11.01
C ASP A 124 16.74 -18.75 11.66
N TYR A 125 17.43 -18.73 12.79
CA TYR A 125 17.76 -19.95 13.53
C TYR A 125 16.51 -20.74 13.97
N SER A 126 15.35 -20.08 14.04
CA SER A 126 14.07 -20.69 14.35
C SER A 126 13.37 -21.31 13.14
N GLY A 127 13.98 -21.21 11.96
CA GLY A 127 13.41 -21.68 10.70
C GLY A 127 12.18 -20.85 10.35
N LEU A 128 12.26 -19.52 10.42
CA LEU A 128 11.30 -18.55 9.89
C LEU A 128 11.91 -17.70 8.75
N PRO A 129 11.14 -17.31 7.72
CA PRO A 129 11.67 -16.52 6.62
C PRO A 129 12.11 -15.14 7.10
N LYS A 130 13.29 -14.68 6.65
CA LYS A 130 13.72 -13.30 6.86
C LYS A 130 13.47 -12.44 5.63
N LEU A 131 12.98 -11.24 5.86
CA LEU A 131 12.88 -10.20 4.85
C LEU A 131 13.91 -9.12 5.12
N LYS A 132 14.52 -8.61 4.06
CA LYS A 132 15.33 -7.40 4.10
C LYS A 132 14.63 -6.32 3.31
N ALA A 133 14.33 -5.22 3.97
CA ALA A 133 13.84 -4.01 3.33
C ALA A 133 15.02 -3.09 3.03
N LYS A 134 15.02 -2.45 1.86
CA LYS A 134 15.93 -1.34 1.57
C LYS A 134 15.14 -0.04 1.60
N ASP A 135 15.71 0.94 2.25
CA ASP A 135 15.34 2.33 2.07
C ASP A 135 16.06 2.89 0.84
N GLU A 136 15.30 3.31 -0.17
CA GLU A 136 15.86 3.91 -1.38
C GLU A 136 16.49 5.28 -1.11
N GLU A 137 15.95 6.05 -0.16
CA GLU A 137 16.41 7.41 0.12
C GLU A 137 17.69 7.41 0.96
N LEU A 138 17.74 6.61 2.03
CA LEU A 138 18.87 6.60 2.96
C LEU A 138 19.84 5.44 2.73
N GLY A 139 19.53 4.51 1.83
CA GLY A 139 20.35 3.32 1.56
C GLY A 139 20.41 2.33 2.73
N LYS A 140 19.54 2.49 3.73
CA LYS A 140 19.53 1.69 4.98
C LYS A 140 18.82 0.36 4.79
N GLU A 141 19.32 -0.67 5.46
CA GLU A 141 18.72 -2.01 5.44
C GLU A 141 18.00 -2.33 6.75
N HIS A 142 16.76 -2.80 6.67
CA HIS A 142 16.03 -3.31 7.83
C HIS A 142 15.73 -4.79 7.66
N SER A 143 16.01 -5.59 8.69
CA SER A 143 15.75 -7.04 8.67
C SER A 143 14.56 -7.40 9.55
N PHE A 144 13.63 -8.18 9.00
CA PHE A 144 12.40 -8.63 9.64
C PHE A 144 12.30 -10.15 9.64
N VAL A 145 11.73 -10.73 10.69
CA VAL A 145 11.36 -12.15 10.74
C VAL A 145 9.87 -12.28 10.50
N VAL A 146 9.49 -13.02 9.47
CA VAL A 146 8.08 -13.20 9.09
C VAL A 146 7.42 -14.22 10.00
N ARG A 147 6.58 -13.75 10.91
CA ARG A 147 5.80 -14.58 11.84
C ARG A 147 4.48 -15.06 11.26
N SER A 148 3.88 -14.28 10.36
CA SER A 148 2.62 -14.65 9.69
C SER A 148 2.47 -13.93 8.36
N LEU A 149 1.80 -14.59 7.42
CA LEU A 149 1.40 -14.03 6.13
C LEU A 149 -0.08 -13.69 6.15
N HIS A 150 -0.48 -12.68 5.38
CA HIS A 150 -1.88 -12.46 5.04
C HIS A 150 -2.44 -13.66 4.28
N CYS A 151 -3.74 -13.98 4.42
CA CYS A 151 -4.33 -15.19 3.86
C CYS A 151 -4.15 -15.32 2.33
N GLN A 152 -4.29 -14.21 1.59
CA GLN A 152 -4.09 -14.18 0.14
C GLN A 152 -2.62 -14.45 -0.23
N THR A 153 -1.69 -13.76 0.44
CA THR A 153 -0.25 -13.96 0.24
C THR A 153 0.16 -15.39 0.61
N TYR A 154 -0.39 -15.95 1.69
CA TYR A 154 -0.20 -17.34 2.08
C TYR A 154 -0.65 -18.30 0.97
N ASN A 155 -1.85 -18.08 0.40
CA ASN A 155 -2.37 -18.90 -0.70
C ASN A 155 -1.50 -18.84 -1.96
N LEU A 156 -0.95 -17.65 -2.27
CA LEU A 156 -0.02 -17.44 -3.38
C LEU A 156 1.41 -17.93 -3.08
N SER A 157 1.70 -18.32 -1.84
CA SER A 157 3.02 -18.77 -1.38
C SER A 157 3.08 -20.27 -1.11
N ARG A 158 2.09 -21.05 -1.56
CA ARG A 158 1.93 -22.45 -1.16
C ARG A 158 3.11 -23.32 -1.58
N LEU A 159 3.68 -23.12 -2.78
CA LEU A 159 4.78 -23.96 -3.26
C LEU A 159 6.07 -23.65 -2.51
N TYR A 160 6.38 -22.37 -2.31
CA TYR A 160 7.50 -21.89 -1.52
C TYR A 160 7.39 -22.42 -0.10
N LEU A 161 6.24 -22.26 0.56
CA LEU A 161 6.02 -22.75 1.92
C LEU A 161 6.11 -24.28 2.01
N SER A 162 5.66 -25.01 0.98
CA SER A 162 5.84 -26.46 0.92
C SER A 162 7.31 -26.86 0.80
N ARG A 163 8.08 -26.23 -0.09
CA ARG A 163 9.54 -26.46 -0.22
C ARG A 163 10.25 -26.14 1.09
N TYR A 164 9.82 -25.07 1.73
CA TYR A 164 10.33 -24.60 3.00
C TYR A 164 10.09 -25.57 4.16
N HIS A 165 8.89 -26.12 4.27
CA HIS A 165 8.58 -27.15 5.26
C HIS A 165 9.45 -28.39 5.08
N ILE A 166 9.69 -28.81 3.83
CA ILE A 166 10.61 -29.91 3.51
C ILE A 166 12.03 -29.55 3.96
N TRP A 167 12.52 -28.36 3.62
CA TRP A 167 13.86 -27.91 4.00
C TRP A 167 14.05 -27.85 5.52
N ARG A 168 13.09 -27.28 6.26
CA ARG A 168 13.11 -27.27 7.73
C ARG A 168 13.13 -28.68 8.30
N THR A 169 12.35 -29.59 7.72
CA THR A 169 12.37 -31.00 8.11
C THR A 169 13.75 -31.62 7.93
N ILE A 170 14.42 -31.36 6.79
CA ILE A 170 15.81 -31.80 6.55
C ILE A 170 16.77 -31.21 7.58
N LEU A 171 16.63 -29.91 7.91
CA LEU A 171 17.45 -29.26 8.93
C LEU A 171 17.23 -29.87 10.32
N ASP A 172 15.99 -30.16 10.70
CA ASP A 172 15.68 -30.76 12.00
C ASP A 172 16.24 -32.20 12.11
N ILE A 173 16.21 -32.96 11.01
CA ILE A 173 16.84 -34.29 10.92
C ILE A 173 18.37 -34.18 11.05
N THR A 174 18.99 -33.21 10.38
CA THR A 174 20.46 -33.12 10.28
C THR A 174 21.13 -32.42 11.46
N LYS A 175 20.42 -31.54 12.18
CA LYS A 175 20.94 -30.82 13.35
C LYS A 175 21.12 -31.70 14.58
N ASP A 176 20.44 -32.85 14.66
CA ASP A 176 20.63 -33.79 15.75
C ASP A 176 21.93 -34.57 15.57
N SER A 177 23.03 -34.01 16.07
CA SER A 177 24.34 -34.67 16.12
C SER A 177 24.37 -35.87 17.06
N THR A 178 23.36 -36.02 17.94
CA THR A 178 23.30 -37.11 18.93
C THR A 178 22.63 -38.36 18.38
N THR A 179 21.77 -38.22 17.37
CA THR A 179 21.14 -39.36 16.68
C THR A 179 22.06 -39.86 15.56
N PRO A 180 22.46 -41.16 15.54
CA PRO A 180 23.23 -41.76 14.45
C PRO A 180 22.54 -41.56 13.10
N GLU A 181 23.31 -41.34 12.02
CA GLU A 181 22.76 -40.99 10.70
C GLU A 181 21.67 -41.95 10.21
N GLY A 182 21.83 -43.25 10.44
CA GLY A 182 20.83 -44.27 10.07
C GLY A 182 19.54 -44.26 10.89
N SER A 183 19.50 -43.53 12.01
CA SER A 183 18.36 -43.40 12.93
C SER A 183 17.67 -42.05 12.84
N ARG A 184 18.17 -41.11 12.02
CA ARG A 184 17.57 -39.79 11.82
C ARG A 184 16.35 -39.90 10.91
N THR A 185 15.21 -40.27 11.48
CA THR A 185 13.91 -40.24 10.78
C THR A 185 13.10 -39.03 11.25
N PRO A 186 12.46 -38.27 10.34
CA PRO A 186 11.55 -37.20 10.75
C PRO A 186 10.46 -37.74 11.68
N ARG A 187 10.10 -36.98 12.74
CA ARG A 187 9.12 -37.38 13.77
C ARG A 187 7.73 -37.77 13.24
N TRP A 188 7.38 -37.39 12.02
CA TRP A 188 6.09 -37.72 11.38
C TRP A 188 6.16 -38.95 10.47
N THR A 189 7.35 -39.48 10.17
CA THR A 189 7.51 -40.77 9.48
C THR A 189 7.65 -41.94 10.45
N THR A 190 7.94 -41.64 11.72
CA THR A 190 7.77 -42.60 12.81
C THR A 190 6.31 -42.51 13.27
N PRO A 191 5.48 -43.54 13.07
CA PRO A 191 4.17 -43.57 13.72
C PRO A 191 4.40 -43.42 15.22
N SER A 192 3.82 -42.40 15.83
CA SER A 192 3.90 -42.22 17.28
C SER A 192 3.37 -43.49 17.93
N GLU A 193 4.18 -44.14 18.78
CA GLU A 193 3.77 -45.37 19.48
C GLU A 193 2.50 -45.17 20.34
N GLU A 194 2.13 -43.92 20.63
CA GLU A 194 0.91 -43.55 21.37
C GLU A 194 -0.38 -43.51 20.52
N GLU A 195 -0.29 -43.55 19.18
CA GLU A 195 -1.47 -43.61 18.31
C GLU A 195 -1.46 -44.94 17.56
N ASN A 196 -2.00 -45.99 18.20
CA ASN A 196 -2.37 -47.23 17.53
C ASN A 196 -3.71 -46.99 16.80
N PRO A 197 -3.70 -46.68 15.48
CA PRO A 197 -4.93 -46.39 14.77
C PRO A 197 -5.54 -47.73 14.37
N ARG A 198 -6.79 -47.96 14.76
CA ARG A 198 -7.57 -49.10 14.23
C ARG A 198 -7.48 -49.09 12.70
N PRO A 199 -7.37 -50.27 12.04
CA PRO A 199 -7.11 -50.35 10.62
C PRO A 199 -8.19 -49.64 9.81
N ILE A 200 -7.82 -48.54 9.15
CA ILE A 200 -8.67 -47.84 8.19
C ILE A 200 -8.77 -48.70 6.93
N LYS A 201 -9.98 -49.09 6.57
CA LYS A 201 -10.28 -49.81 5.32
C LYS A 201 -9.85 -48.96 4.12
N ARG A 202 -9.05 -49.57 3.25
CA ARG A 202 -8.55 -49.02 1.98
C ARG A 202 -9.72 -48.49 1.13
N PHE A 203 -9.68 -47.22 0.76
CA PHE A 203 -10.46 -46.67 -0.35
C PHE A 203 -9.61 -46.74 -1.62
N ASN A 204 -10.09 -47.48 -2.62
CA ASN A 204 -9.56 -47.48 -3.98
C ASN A 204 -10.01 -46.20 -4.70
N ILE A 205 -9.08 -45.42 -5.23
CA ILE A 205 -9.37 -44.36 -6.19
C ILE A 205 -8.96 -44.87 -7.56
N TYR A 206 -9.96 -45.13 -8.41
CA TYR A 206 -9.78 -45.38 -9.83
C TYR A 206 -9.54 -44.07 -10.58
N GLN A 207 -8.79 -44.23 -11.66
CA GLN A 207 -8.37 -43.26 -12.66
C GLN A 207 -9.54 -42.54 -13.35
N THR A 208 -9.33 -41.27 -13.69
CA THR A 208 -9.90 -40.66 -14.90
C THR A 208 -8.88 -39.72 -15.52
N LYS A 209 -8.24 -40.20 -16.60
CA LYS A 209 -7.71 -39.40 -17.70
C LYS A 209 -8.85 -39.17 -18.68
N ASN A 210 -9.02 -37.95 -19.20
CA ASN A 210 -9.11 -37.66 -20.65
C ASN A 210 -9.50 -36.20 -20.94
N ASN A 211 -8.72 -35.61 -21.87
CA ASN A 211 -9.04 -34.69 -22.97
C ASN A 211 -10.03 -33.54 -22.77
N ILE A 212 -9.58 -32.33 -23.14
CA ILE A 212 -10.16 -31.54 -24.24
C ILE A 212 -9.02 -30.68 -24.85
N ASP A 213 -8.68 -31.01 -26.10
CA ASP A 213 -8.10 -30.12 -27.10
C ASP A 213 -9.26 -29.56 -27.93
N THR A 214 -9.08 -28.38 -28.56
CA THR A 214 -9.71 -27.92 -29.84
C THR A 214 -10.44 -26.55 -29.79
N PHE A 215 -9.76 -25.56 -30.39
CA PHE A 215 -10.23 -24.40 -31.21
C PHE A 215 -10.81 -23.13 -30.57
N MET A 216 -10.21 -21.98 -30.90
CA MET A 216 -10.81 -20.91 -31.72
C MET A 216 -9.71 -19.97 -32.26
N ARG A 217 -9.50 -20.00 -33.58
CA ARG A 217 -8.82 -18.96 -34.39
C ARG A 217 -9.78 -17.78 -34.56
N VAL A 218 -9.33 -16.56 -34.34
CA VAL A 218 -9.99 -15.34 -34.84
C VAL A 218 -8.98 -14.51 -35.62
N GLN A 219 -9.40 -14.10 -36.81
CA GLN A 219 -8.63 -13.39 -37.82
C GLN A 219 -8.44 -11.91 -37.47
N ARG A 220 -7.28 -11.40 -37.88
CA ARG A 220 -6.86 -10.00 -37.95
C ARG A 220 -7.62 -9.31 -39.11
N PRO A 221 -8.15 -8.09 -38.94
CA PRO A 221 -8.39 -7.17 -40.04
C PRO A 221 -7.28 -6.14 -40.15
N GLU A 222 -7.19 -5.62 -41.36
CA GLU A 222 -6.09 -4.90 -41.98
C GLU A 222 -6.04 -3.42 -41.61
N GLU A 223 -4.86 -2.90 -41.93
CA GLU A 223 -4.40 -1.52 -41.97
C GLU A 223 -5.43 -0.51 -42.51
N GLU A 224 -5.50 0.65 -41.84
CA GLU A 224 -5.93 1.88 -42.49
C GLU A 224 -4.94 3.00 -42.17
N GLU A 225 -4.32 3.44 -43.25
CA GLU A 225 -3.31 4.48 -43.41
C GLU A 225 -3.98 5.86 -43.32
N SER A 226 -3.41 6.80 -42.56
CA SER A 226 -3.14 8.18 -43.04
C SER A 226 -2.79 9.21 -41.96
N ARG A 227 -1.95 10.16 -42.43
CA ARG A 227 -1.64 11.53 -41.96
C ARG A 227 -0.47 11.71 -41.00
N GLU A 228 0.69 11.96 -41.62
CA GLU A 228 1.79 12.74 -41.05
C GLU A 228 1.33 14.17 -40.76
N VAL A 229 1.29 14.53 -39.48
CA VAL A 229 1.22 15.89 -38.98
C VAL A 229 2.55 16.16 -38.26
N SER A 230 3.24 17.21 -38.66
CA SER A 230 4.53 17.64 -38.12
C SER A 230 4.41 18.02 -36.64
N PRO A 231 5.16 17.41 -35.69
CA PRO A 231 5.11 17.77 -34.28
C PRO A 231 6.36 18.56 -33.89
N GLU A 232 6.36 19.87 -34.15
CA GLU A 232 7.21 20.79 -33.39
C GLU A 232 6.31 21.46 -32.34
N GLY A 233 6.04 20.72 -31.27
CA GLY A 233 5.16 21.14 -30.19
C GLY A 233 5.16 20.13 -29.05
N GLU A 234 6.03 20.38 -28.06
CA GLU A 234 5.97 19.93 -26.66
C GLU A 234 5.50 18.49 -26.39
N ILE A 235 6.41 17.54 -26.58
CA ILE A 235 6.28 16.18 -26.02
C ILE A 235 6.98 16.18 -24.65
N ILE A 236 6.29 16.70 -23.63
CA ILE A 236 6.40 16.03 -22.32
C ILE A 236 5.49 14.82 -22.50
N SER A 237 6.08 13.64 -22.70
CA SER A 237 5.31 12.45 -23.06
C SER A 237 4.21 12.22 -22.01
N GLU A 238 2.98 11.88 -22.42
CA GLU A 238 1.90 11.49 -21.49
C GLU A 238 2.35 10.39 -20.52
N VAL A 239 3.38 9.64 -20.89
CA VAL A 239 4.08 8.63 -20.08
C VAL A 239 4.73 9.22 -18.82
N GLU A 240 5.21 10.46 -18.82
CA GLU A 240 5.83 11.09 -17.64
C GLU A 240 4.81 11.55 -16.58
N LYS A 241 3.53 11.75 -16.94
CA LYS A 241 2.48 12.16 -15.99
C LYS A 241 2.10 11.05 -15.01
N ASP A 242 2.09 9.78 -15.45
CA ASP A 242 1.67 8.65 -14.61
C ASP A 242 2.83 7.90 -13.95
N MET A 243 4.04 7.95 -14.52
CA MET A 243 5.21 7.22 -13.97
C MET A 243 5.71 7.77 -12.62
N LEU A 244 5.26 8.94 -12.20
CA LEU A 244 5.67 9.55 -10.94
C LEU A 244 4.89 9.03 -9.74
N THR A 245 3.66 8.55 -9.92
CA THR A 245 2.82 8.11 -8.80
C THR A 245 3.07 6.65 -8.48
N ASP A 246 3.44 6.37 -7.23
CA ASP A 246 3.64 5.01 -6.72
C ASP A 246 2.34 4.18 -6.93
N PRO A 247 2.38 3.01 -7.60
CA PRO A 247 1.20 2.17 -7.80
C PRO A 247 0.45 1.82 -6.50
N ALA A 248 1.16 1.73 -5.37
CA ALA A 248 0.54 1.50 -4.06
C ALA A 248 -0.32 2.68 -3.60
N VAL A 249 0.06 3.91 -3.98
CA VAL A 249 -0.74 5.12 -3.73
C VAL A 249 -2.02 5.11 -4.57
N LEU A 250 -1.94 4.67 -5.84
CA LEU A 250 -3.11 4.57 -6.71
C LEU A 250 -4.14 3.53 -6.22
N GLU A 251 -3.70 2.46 -5.56
CA GLU A 251 -4.61 1.42 -5.03
C GLU A 251 -5.42 1.92 -3.83
N VAL A 252 -4.81 2.68 -2.93
CA VAL A 252 -5.53 3.24 -1.76
C VAL A 252 -6.31 4.49 -2.10
N THR A 253 -5.97 5.16 -3.20
CA THR A 253 -6.70 6.33 -3.66
C THR A 253 -8.03 5.85 -4.25
N PRO A 254 -9.18 6.36 -3.77
CA PRO A 254 -10.46 6.03 -4.37
C PRO A 254 -10.44 6.29 -5.89
N VAL A 255 -10.76 5.26 -6.69
CA VAL A 255 -10.64 5.29 -8.17
C VAL A 255 -11.36 6.49 -8.78
N CYS A 256 -12.49 6.87 -8.20
CA CYS A 256 -13.29 8.01 -8.62
C CYS A 256 -12.59 9.36 -8.47
N ILE A 257 -11.55 9.47 -7.64
CA ILE A 257 -10.74 10.69 -7.48
C ILE A 257 -9.76 10.83 -8.63
N ILE A 258 -9.23 9.72 -9.15
CA ILE A 258 -8.19 9.71 -10.18
C ILE A 258 -8.79 9.74 -11.59
N ARG A 259 -9.87 8.98 -11.81
CA ARG A 259 -10.33 8.65 -13.18
C ARG A 259 -11.56 9.42 -13.65
N GLU A 260 -12.37 9.92 -12.73
CA GLU A 260 -13.67 10.49 -13.06
C GLU A 260 -13.68 11.96 -12.70
N ALA A 261 -13.69 12.82 -13.72
CA ALA A 261 -13.96 14.22 -13.51
C ALA A 261 -15.39 14.36 -12.94
N PRO A 262 -15.59 15.12 -11.86
CA PRO A 262 -16.91 15.23 -11.26
C PRO A 262 -17.87 15.93 -12.23
N GLU A 263 -18.99 15.27 -12.53
CA GLU A 263 -20.04 15.86 -13.34
C GLU A 263 -20.84 16.89 -12.54
N PHE A 264 -21.05 18.07 -13.12
CA PHE A 264 -21.85 19.11 -12.48
C PHE A 264 -23.31 18.66 -12.37
N PRO A 265 -23.89 18.62 -11.16
CA PRO A 265 -25.22 18.09 -10.99
C PRO A 265 -26.29 19.13 -11.36
N SER A 266 -27.03 18.90 -12.45
CA SER A 266 -28.01 19.89 -12.92
C SER A 266 -29.26 20.01 -12.01
N PHE A 267 -29.73 18.91 -11.42
CA PHE A 267 -31.04 18.86 -10.73
C PHE A 267 -31.08 18.02 -9.45
N ARG A 268 -29.94 17.47 -9.01
CA ARG A 268 -29.85 16.60 -7.82
C ARG A 268 -28.64 16.99 -6.99
N PRO A 269 -28.57 16.62 -5.71
CA PRO A 269 -27.30 16.69 -4.99
C PRO A 269 -26.27 15.81 -5.70
N TRP A 270 -25.03 16.28 -5.81
CA TRP A 270 -23.91 15.41 -6.17
C TRP A 270 -23.50 14.63 -4.93
N CYS A 271 -23.37 13.32 -5.06
CA CYS A 271 -22.90 12.44 -3.99
C CYS A 271 -21.47 12.02 -4.29
N CYS A 272 -20.62 11.98 -3.26
CA CYS A 272 -19.26 11.50 -3.44
C CYS A 272 -19.27 10.04 -3.93
N PRO A 273 -18.60 9.72 -5.05
CA PRO A 273 -18.52 8.36 -5.57
C PRO A 273 -17.62 7.42 -4.75
N ALA A 274 -16.85 7.94 -3.78
CA ALA A 274 -15.97 7.13 -2.96
C ALA A 274 -16.78 6.13 -2.09
N PRO A 275 -16.42 4.82 -2.08
CA PRO A 275 -17.17 3.82 -1.35
C PRO A 275 -17.34 4.13 0.14
N GLY A 276 -18.59 4.21 0.59
CA GLY A 276 -18.94 4.49 1.99
C GLY A 276 -18.90 5.97 2.39
N CYS A 277 -18.53 6.87 1.48
CA CYS A 277 -18.63 8.30 1.73
C CYS A 277 -20.09 8.76 1.61
N LEU A 278 -20.57 9.49 2.62
CA LEU A 278 -21.92 10.07 2.66
C LEU A 278 -21.90 11.59 2.38
N TYR A 279 -20.80 12.11 1.86
CA TYR A 279 -20.68 13.53 1.55
C TYR A 279 -21.53 13.87 0.33
N GLU A 280 -22.35 14.90 0.46
CA GLU A 280 -23.20 15.42 -0.59
C GLU A 280 -22.97 16.92 -0.79
N ILE A 281 -23.15 17.36 -2.03
CA ILE A 281 -23.12 18.76 -2.43
C ILE A 281 -24.47 19.09 -3.07
N ASP A 282 -25.29 19.85 -2.35
CA ASP A 282 -26.48 20.48 -2.89
C ASP A 282 -26.23 21.99 -2.99
N LEU A 283 -26.01 22.50 -4.21
CA LEU A 283 -25.75 23.93 -4.41
C LEU A 283 -26.98 24.82 -4.20
N TYR A 284 -28.19 24.25 -4.19
CA TYR A 284 -29.42 24.98 -3.87
C TYR A 284 -29.65 25.03 -2.36
N LYS A 285 -29.11 24.05 -1.62
CA LYS A 285 -29.15 23.99 -0.16
C LYS A 285 -27.79 23.59 0.44
N PRO A 286 -26.76 24.43 0.27
CA PRO A 286 -25.41 24.07 0.65
C PRO A 286 -25.28 23.93 2.17
N SER A 287 -24.58 22.87 2.59
CA SER A 287 -24.22 22.67 3.99
C SER A 287 -23.07 23.60 4.39
N LYS A 288 -22.91 23.81 5.71
CA LYS A 288 -21.77 24.58 6.24
C LYS A 288 -20.43 24.02 5.74
N LYS A 289 -20.29 22.69 5.70
CA LYS A 289 -19.07 22.02 5.22
C LYS A 289 -18.75 22.35 3.76
N ASN A 290 -19.77 22.52 2.91
CA ASN A 290 -19.55 22.89 1.51
C ASN A 290 -18.96 24.31 1.39
N PHE A 291 -19.22 25.19 2.38
CA PHE A 291 -18.74 26.58 2.38
C PHE A 291 -17.39 26.80 3.04
N ASP A 292 -16.95 25.90 3.91
CA ASP A 292 -15.68 26.04 4.64
C ASP A 292 -14.46 26.14 3.70
N ARG A 293 -14.61 25.76 2.42
CA ARG A 293 -13.53 25.67 1.43
C ARG A 293 -13.58 26.70 0.29
N ILE A 294 -14.58 27.58 0.27
CA ILE A 294 -14.73 28.58 -0.80
C ILE A 294 -14.78 30.00 -0.24
N SER A 295 -14.44 30.98 -1.08
CA SER A 295 -14.37 32.39 -0.69
C SER A 295 -15.74 32.92 -0.25
N ARG A 296 -15.76 33.95 0.61
CA ARG A 296 -17.03 34.58 1.04
C ARG A 296 -17.84 35.14 -0.13
N ASP A 297 -17.18 35.59 -1.19
CA ASP A 297 -17.87 36.14 -2.34
C ASP A 297 -18.48 35.04 -3.21
N ASP A 298 -17.84 33.87 -3.29
CA ASP A 298 -18.43 32.69 -3.92
C ASP A 298 -19.57 32.11 -3.10
N GLN A 299 -19.47 32.12 -1.77
CA GLN A 299 -20.60 31.75 -0.90
C GLN A 299 -21.81 32.66 -1.16
N LYS A 300 -21.61 33.98 -1.23
CA LYS A 300 -22.70 34.93 -1.57
C LYS A 300 -23.26 34.66 -2.97
N PHE A 301 -22.39 34.35 -3.94
CA PHE A 301 -22.81 34.05 -5.30
C PHE A 301 -23.67 32.78 -5.35
N VAL A 302 -23.24 31.69 -4.71
CA VAL A 302 -24.02 30.44 -4.61
C VAL A 302 -25.37 30.71 -3.93
N LEU A 303 -25.36 31.40 -2.78
CA LEU A 303 -26.57 31.73 -2.01
C LEU A 303 -27.52 32.70 -2.73
N SER A 304 -27.04 33.44 -3.72
CA SER A 304 -27.91 34.33 -4.50
C SER A 304 -28.94 33.56 -5.33
N LEU A 305 -28.63 32.30 -5.67
CA LEU A 305 -29.41 31.46 -6.60
C LEU A 305 -29.68 32.13 -7.95
N ARG A 306 -28.87 33.14 -8.33
CA ARG A 306 -28.95 33.87 -9.60
C ARG A 306 -27.91 33.35 -10.61
N TRP A 307 -27.76 32.04 -10.65
CA TRP A 307 -26.85 31.33 -11.54
C TRP A 307 -27.59 30.19 -12.21
N ASP A 308 -27.09 29.77 -13.36
CA ASP A 308 -27.58 28.63 -14.12
C ASP A 308 -26.48 27.55 -14.20
N PRO A 309 -26.82 26.27 -14.46
CA PRO A 309 -25.82 25.21 -14.60
C PRO A 309 -24.78 25.42 -15.70
N GLY A 310 -25.05 26.27 -16.70
CA GLY A 310 -24.09 26.64 -17.75
C GLY A 310 -23.12 27.75 -17.33
N ASN A 311 -23.31 28.34 -16.16
CA ASN A 311 -22.45 29.41 -15.67
C ASN A 311 -21.07 28.86 -15.26
N SER A 312 -20.01 29.27 -15.97
CA SER A 312 -18.65 28.80 -15.70
C SER A 312 -18.18 29.05 -14.27
N ARG A 313 -18.68 30.11 -13.61
CA ARG A 313 -18.35 30.40 -12.21
C ARG A 313 -18.94 29.37 -11.26
N ILE A 314 -20.19 28.93 -11.44
CA ILE A 314 -20.78 27.93 -10.53
C ILE A 314 -20.10 26.57 -10.72
N VAL A 315 -19.74 26.22 -11.96
CA VAL A 315 -19.00 24.98 -12.27
C VAL A 315 -17.62 25.00 -11.62
N SER A 316 -16.90 26.13 -11.70
CA SER A 316 -15.61 26.29 -11.02
C SER A 316 -15.74 26.16 -9.50
N ILE A 317 -16.73 26.81 -8.88
CA ILE A 317 -16.99 26.70 -7.44
C ILE A 317 -17.30 25.25 -7.05
N PHE A 318 -18.13 24.56 -7.82
CA PHE A 318 -18.45 23.15 -7.61
C PHE A 318 -17.19 22.28 -7.63
N ASN A 319 -16.36 22.43 -8.68
CA ASN A 319 -15.11 21.69 -8.80
C ASN A 319 -14.16 21.95 -7.62
N SER A 320 -14.06 23.20 -7.15
CA SER A 320 -13.27 23.51 -5.95
C SER A 320 -13.81 22.82 -4.69
N ILE A 321 -15.14 22.75 -4.50
CA ILE A 321 -15.72 22.02 -3.35
C ILE A 321 -15.41 20.53 -3.44
N VAL A 322 -15.53 19.93 -4.64
CA VAL A 322 -15.24 18.51 -4.88
C VAL A 322 -13.75 18.22 -4.68
N GLU A 323 -12.86 19.01 -5.29
CA GLU A 323 -11.40 18.90 -5.15
C GLU A 323 -11.00 18.95 -3.68
N GLY A 324 -11.52 19.93 -2.94
CA GLY A 324 -11.33 20.01 -1.50
C GLY A 324 -11.75 18.71 -0.81
N HIS A 325 -12.94 18.19 -1.10
CA HIS A 325 -13.40 16.95 -0.49
C HIS A 325 -12.55 15.72 -0.88
N PHE A 326 -12.09 15.64 -2.12
CA PHE A 326 -11.19 14.58 -2.59
C PHE A 326 -9.82 14.64 -1.89
N LEU A 327 -9.30 15.84 -1.63
CA LEU A 327 -8.10 16.01 -0.81
C LEU A 327 -8.27 15.43 0.60
N ASP A 328 -9.46 15.54 1.21
CA ASP A 328 -9.71 14.91 2.51
C ASP A 328 -9.56 13.39 2.42
N HIS A 329 -10.14 12.78 1.38
CA HIS A 329 -10.02 11.35 1.17
C HIS A 329 -8.56 10.91 1.00
N LEU A 330 -7.76 11.68 0.26
CA LEU A 330 -6.33 11.42 0.10
C LEU A 330 -5.61 11.52 1.45
N ILE A 331 -5.85 12.57 2.22
CA ILE A 331 -5.25 12.76 3.55
C ILE A 331 -5.66 11.63 4.50
N ASP A 332 -6.92 11.21 4.50
CA ASP A 332 -7.45 10.14 5.34
C ASP A 332 -6.77 8.79 5.07
N VAL A 333 -6.35 8.53 3.83
CA VAL A 333 -5.59 7.32 3.46
C VAL A 333 -4.08 7.53 3.54
N GLY A 334 -3.61 8.67 4.05
CA GLY A 334 -2.20 8.99 4.20
C GLY A 334 -1.50 9.27 2.88
N VAL A 335 -2.19 9.90 1.93
CA VAL A 335 -1.67 10.29 0.62
C VAL A 335 -1.63 11.80 0.51
N ARG A 336 -0.46 12.33 0.13
CA ARG A 336 -0.24 13.73 -0.28
C ARG A 336 -0.34 13.85 -1.78
N TYR A 337 -0.86 14.98 -2.22
CA TYR A 337 -0.99 15.31 -3.63
C TYR A 337 -0.08 16.47 -3.98
N PHE A 338 0.72 16.30 -5.04
CA PHE A 338 1.67 17.29 -5.51
C PHE A 338 1.38 17.64 -6.97
N VAL A 339 1.48 18.92 -7.29
CA VAL A 339 1.45 19.44 -8.66
C VAL A 339 2.83 19.96 -9.03
N PHE A 340 3.21 19.75 -10.28
CA PHE A 340 4.44 20.28 -10.85
C PHE A 340 4.06 21.38 -11.83
N ASN A 341 4.48 22.60 -11.51
CA ASN A 341 4.29 23.76 -12.37
C ASN A 341 5.58 24.01 -13.17
N ARG A 342 5.46 24.25 -14.47
CA ARG A 342 6.63 24.62 -15.28
C ARG A 342 7.11 25.99 -14.83
N ARG A 343 8.40 26.11 -14.57
CA ARG A 343 9.12 27.38 -14.48
C ARG A 343 9.81 27.67 -15.81
N ASP A 344 10.34 28.87 -15.92
CA ASP A 344 11.28 29.23 -16.98
C ASP A 344 12.43 28.20 -17.07
N GLU A 345 13.03 28.11 -18.26
CA GLU A 345 14.20 27.28 -18.50
C GLU A 345 15.32 27.66 -17.53
N ASN A 346 16.04 26.65 -17.03
CA ASN A 346 17.23 26.89 -16.22
C ASN A 346 18.35 27.54 -17.08
N ALA A 347 19.49 27.86 -16.47
CA ALA A 347 20.63 28.47 -17.18
C ALA A 347 21.20 27.62 -18.34
N PHE A 348 20.76 26.37 -18.49
CA PHE A 348 21.18 25.43 -19.52
C PHE A 348 20.12 25.18 -20.60
N GLY A 349 18.95 25.83 -20.49
CA GLY A 349 17.84 25.63 -21.42
C GLY A 349 16.93 24.44 -21.06
N ASP A 350 17.18 23.75 -19.94
CA ASP A 350 16.30 22.64 -19.54
C ASP A 350 15.06 23.18 -18.79
N PRO A 351 13.87 22.61 -19.03
CA PRO A 351 12.67 22.97 -18.29
C PRO A 351 12.85 22.66 -16.79
N SER A 352 12.57 23.65 -15.95
CA SER A 352 12.56 23.47 -14.49
C SER A 352 11.13 23.40 -13.97
N TYR A 353 10.90 22.67 -12.88
CA TYR A 353 9.56 22.47 -12.31
C TYR A 353 9.52 22.77 -10.82
N ASP A 354 8.46 23.46 -10.41
CA ASP A 354 8.12 23.65 -9.01
C ASP A 354 7.19 22.55 -8.53
N LYS A 355 7.67 21.73 -7.60
CA LYS A 355 6.84 20.79 -6.85
C LYS A 355 6.11 21.56 -5.74
N VAL A 356 4.78 21.62 -5.84
CA VAL A 356 3.91 22.27 -4.85
C VAL A 356 2.97 21.23 -4.25
N GLU A 357 2.91 21.16 -2.92
CA GLU A 357 1.94 20.32 -2.21
C GLU A 357 0.57 20.98 -2.28
N VAL A 358 -0.42 20.23 -2.78
CA VAL A 358 -1.81 20.66 -2.81
C VAL A 358 -2.42 20.42 -1.43
N THR A 359 -2.72 21.52 -0.77
CA THR A 359 -3.24 21.59 0.60
C THR A 359 -4.68 22.09 0.65
N GLY A 360 -5.20 22.58 -0.47
CA GLY A 360 -6.54 23.11 -0.56
C GLY A 360 -7.03 23.24 -1.99
N PRO A 361 -8.31 23.57 -2.16
CA PRO A 361 -8.94 23.64 -3.47
C PRO A 361 -8.42 24.82 -4.30
N GLY A 362 -8.54 24.71 -5.62
CA GLY A 362 -8.16 25.74 -6.57
C GLY A 362 -6.65 25.93 -6.73
N GLN A 363 -5.84 25.01 -6.18
CA GLN A 363 -4.39 25.00 -6.35
C GLN A 363 -3.96 24.23 -7.61
N ILE A 364 -4.85 23.42 -8.18
CA ILE A 364 -4.67 22.82 -9.49
C ILE A 364 -5.09 23.85 -10.54
N THR A 365 -4.11 24.48 -11.19
CA THR A 365 -4.32 25.44 -12.28
C THR A 365 -4.13 24.79 -13.65
N GLU A 366 -4.55 25.45 -14.72
CA GLU A 366 -4.31 25.00 -16.10
C GLU A 366 -2.80 24.91 -16.44
N SER A 367 -1.93 25.58 -15.68
CA SER A 367 -0.47 25.52 -15.83
C SER A 367 0.19 24.27 -15.25
N VAL A 368 -0.58 23.36 -14.66
CA VAL A 368 -0.07 22.12 -14.07
C VAL A 368 0.36 21.16 -15.18
N VAL A 369 1.67 20.93 -15.27
CA VAL A 369 2.26 20.11 -16.33
C VAL A 369 2.31 18.64 -15.94
N ALA A 370 2.42 18.34 -14.65
CA ALA A 370 2.39 16.98 -14.12
C ALA A 370 1.80 16.94 -12.71
N GLN A 371 1.33 15.77 -12.32
CA GLN A 371 0.72 15.50 -11.03
C GLN A 371 1.38 14.28 -10.41
N LYS A 372 1.50 14.24 -9.08
CA LYS A 372 2.07 13.10 -8.36
C LYS A 372 1.38 12.92 -7.04
N TYR A 373 1.07 11.67 -6.71
CA TYR A 373 0.60 11.30 -5.37
C TYR A 373 1.72 10.55 -4.65
N GLU A 374 1.97 10.90 -3.39
CA GLU A 374 2.99 10.27 -2.55
C GLU A 374 2.39 9.94 -1.18
N TRP A 375 2.92 8.94 -0.48
CA TRP A 375 2.55 8.69 0.91
C TRP A 375 2.93 9.88 1.80
N ALA A 376 2.10 10.17 2.80
CA ALA A 376 2.20 11.33 3.68
C ALA A 376 3.26 11.23 4.78
#